data_AF-A0A924CGP4-F1
#
_entry.id   AF-A0A924CGP4-F1
#
_cell.length_a   1.000
_cell.length_b   1.000
_cell.length_c   1.000
_cell.angle_alpha   90.00
_cell.angle_beta   90.00
_cell.angle_gamma   90.00
#
_symmetry.space_group_name_H-M   'P 1'
#
loop_
_entity.id
_entity.type
_entity.pdbx_description
1 polymer ?
#
loop_
_entity_poly.entity_id
_entity_poly.type
_entity_poly.pdbx_seq_one_letter_code
_entity_poly.pdbx_strand_id
1 'polypeptide(L)' 'MIELPVIDGVVETKVKKPDWLRVKLPIGEDYRHVRNLVDKHKLHTICESGNCPNMGECWGEGTATFMILGNICT' A
#
# COMPACT_ATOMS: atom_id res chain seq x y z
N MET A 1 21.32 -14.51 -33.86
CA MET A 1 21.32 -13.54 -32.74
C MET A 1 20.25 -12.53 -33.09
N ILE A 2 19.08 -12.63 -32.47
CA ILE A 2 17.96 -11.72 -32.74
C ILE A 2 18.15 -10.54 -31.80
N GLU A 3 18.44 -9.37 -32.34
CA GLU A 3 18.44 -8.13 -31.57
C GLU A 3 17.00 -7.83 -31.15
N LEU A 4 16.79 -7.73 -29.84
CA LEU A 4 15.53 -7.28 -29.28
C LEU A 4 15.45 -5.77 -29.46
N PRO A 5 14.29 -5.22 -29.86
CA PRO A 5 14.13 -3.79 -30.03
C PRO A 5 14.28 -3.10 -28.66
N VAL A 6 15.30 -2.24 -28.54
CA VAL A 6 15.43 -1.32 -27.39
C VAL A 6 14.33 -0.29 -27.54
N ILE A 7 13.38 -0.31 -26.62
CA ILE A 7 12.25 0.62 -26.59
C ILE A 7 12.81 1.96 -26.09
N ASP A 8 13.34 2.77 -27.01
CA ASP A 8 13.85 4.10 -26.71
C ASP A 8 12.70 5.00 -26.23
N GLY A 9 12.67 5.25 -24.92
CA GLY A 9 12.06 6.43 -24.33
C GLY A 9 10.55 6.57 -24.54
N VAL A 10 9.76 5.56 -24.15
CA VAL A 10 8.35 5.85 -23.84
C VAL A 10 8.36 6.69 -22.57
N VAL A 11 8.14 7.99 -22.69
CA VAL A 11 7.69 8.81 -21.58
C VAL A 11 6.38 8.18 -21.13
N GLU A 12 6.43 7.35 -20.09
CA GLU A 12 5.24 6.81 -19.45
C GLU A 12 4.42 8.01 -18.97
N THR A 13 3.49 8.45 -19.79
CA THR A 13 2.34 9.19 -19.30
C THR A 13 1.66 8.23 -18.34
N LYS A 14 1.87 8.42 -17.03
CA LYS A 14 1.27 7.58 -15.99
C LYS A 14 -0.21 7.42 -16.33
N VAL A 15 -0.59 6.21 -16.74
CA VAL A 15 -1.97 5.91 -17.11
C VAL A 15 -2.81 6.22 -15.87
N LYS A 16 -3.70 7.20 -15.99
CA LYS A 16 -4.57 7.56 -14.86
C LYS A 16 -5.40 6.34 -14.50
N LYS A 17 -5.38 5.97 -13.22
CA LYS A 17 -6.29 4.95 -12.69
C LYS A 17 -7.73 5.35 -13.00
N PRO A 18 -8.60 4.42 -13.42
CA PRO A 18 -10.03 4.70 -13.60
C PRO A 18 -10.66 5.28 -12.33
N ASP A 19 -11.70 6.09 -12.47
CA ASP A 19 -12.32 6.77 -11.33
C ASP A 19 -12.89 5.78 -10.30
N TRP A 20 -13.43 4.64 -10.76
CA TRP A 20 -13.99 3.58 -9.89
C TRP A 20 -12.94 2.84 -9.04
N LEU A 21 -11.65 2.92 -9.39
CA LEU A 21 -10.57 2.25 -8.66
C LEU A 21 -9.96 3.13 -7.56
N ARG A 22 -10.37 4.40 -7.46
CA ARG A 22 -9.82 5.34 -6.47
C ARG A 22 -10.59 5.25 -5.16
N VAL A 23 -9.85 5.23 -4.06
CA VAL A 23 -10.38 5.23 -2.69
C VAL A 23 -10.30 6.64 -2.08
N LYS A 24 -11.11 6.89 -1.07
CA LYS A 24 -11.02 8.11 -0.26
C LYS A 24 -9.81 8.02 0.68
N LEU A 25 -9.27 9.17 1.05
CA LEU A 25 -8.21 9.21 2.05
C LEU A 25 -8.76 8.78 3.42
N PRO A 26 -7.97 8.03 4.21
CA PRO A 26 -8.38 7.59 5.54
C PRO A 26 -8.58 8.79 6.47
N ILE A 27 -9.71 8.81 7.16
CA ILE A 27 -10.07 9.82 8.17
C ILE A 27 -10.72 9.07 9.33
N GLY A 28 -10.38 9.40 10.57
CA GLY A 28 -11.02 8.82 11.76
C GLY A 28 -10.05 8.53 12.90
N GLU A 29 -10.60 8.46 14.11
CA GLU A 29 -9.82 8.16 15.32
C GLU A 29 -9.38 6.69 15.38
N ASP A 30 -10.21 5.74 14.93
CA ASP A 30 -9.86 4.31 14.93
C ASP A 30 -8.71 3.98 13.98
N TYR A 31 -8.71 4.56 12.78
CA TYR A 31 -7.57 4.50 11.87
C TYR A 31 -6.28 5.01 12.55
N ARG A 32 -6.36 6.16 13.23
CA ARG A 32 -5.22 6.74 13.97
C ARG A 32 -4.80 5.85 15.13
N HIS A 33 -5.74 5.23 15.82
CA HIS A 33 -5.48 4.32 16.92
C HIS A 33 -4.65 3.11 16.45
N VAL A 34 -5.11 2.40 15.41
CA VAL A 34 -4.38 1.27 14.83
C VAL A 34 -3.01 1.71 14.31
N ARG A 35 -2.95 2.84 13.60
CA ARG A 35 -1.69 3.41 13.11
C ARG A 35 -0.70 3.64 14.25
N ASN A 36 -1.13 4.32 15.30
CA ASN A 36 -0.29 4.61 16.46
C ASN A 36 0.19 3.34 17.14
N LEU A 37 -0.62 2.28 17.21
CA LEU A 37 -0.19 1.00 17.76
C LEU A 37 0.90 0.34 16.90
N VAL A 38 0.70 0.29 15.58
CA VAL A 38 1.68 -0.27 14.64
C VAL A 38 3.00 0.48 14.74
N ASP A 39 2.96 1.82 14.68
CA ASP A 39 4.13 2.69 14.77
C ASP A 39 4.85 2.55 16.12
N LYS A 40 4.10 2.61 17.22
CA LYS A 40 4.65 2.53 18.59
C LYS A 40 5.35 1.20 18.86
N HIS A 41 4.76 0.11 18.37
CA HIS A 41 5.28 -1.25 18.60
C HIS A 41 6.24 -1.71 17.49
N LYS A 42 6.54 -0.86 16.50
CA LYS A 42 7.42 -1.16 15.37
C LYS A 42 7.01 -2.45 14.65
N LEU A 43 5.70 -2.64 14.50
CA LEU A 43 5.13 -3.82 13.85
C LEU A 43 5.16 -3.64 12.34
N HIS A 44 5.26 -4.76 11.62
CA HIS A 44 5.12 -4.75 10.17
C HIS A 44 3.72 -5.23 9.79
N THR A 45 3.07 -4.53 8.86
CA THR A 45 1.76 -4.90 8.32
C THR A 45 1.81 -4.95 6.81
N ILE A 46 1.08 -5.89 6.22
CA ILE A 46 0.93 -5.91 4.75
C ILE A 46 0.10 -4.71 4.26
N CYS A 47 -0.69 -4.11 5.16
CA CYS A 47 -1.46 -2.90 4.90
C CYS A 47 -0.55 -1.75 4.44
N GLU A 48 0.55 -1.51 5.16
CA GLU A 48 1.52 -0.45 4.85
C GLU A 48 2.49 -0.86 3.75
N SER A 49 3.12 -2.04 3.90
CA SER A 49 4.14 -2.51 2.96
C SER A 49 3.60 -2.70 1.56
N GLY A 50 2.35 -3.15 1.44
CA GLY A 50 1.66 -3.33 0.17
C GLY A 50 1.01 -2.06 -0.39
N ASN A 51 1.07 -0.92 0.31
CA ASN A 51 0.31 0.28 -0.01
C ASN A 51 -1.18 -0.04 -0.26
N CYS A 52 -1.77 -0.84 0.63
CA CYS A 52 -3.10 -1.39 0.45
C CYS A 52 -4.15 -0.27 0.30
N PRO A 53 -4.96 -0.25 -0.77
CA PRO A 53 -5.99 0.78 -0.95
C PRO A 53 -7.08 0.73 0.13
N ASN A 54 -7.24 -0.42 0.81
CA ASN A 54 -8.27 -0.62 1.84
C ASN A 54 -7.75 -0.35 3.26
N MET A 55 -6.52 0.11 3.42
CA MET A 55 -5.91 0.34 4.74
C MET A 55 -6.76 1.27 5.61
N GLY A 56 -7.40 2.28 5.02
CA GLY A 56 -8.29 3.19 5.74
C GLY A 56 -9.54 2.53 6.32
N GLU A 57 -10.19 1.68 5.53
CA GLU A 57 -11.37 0.94 5.93
C GLU A 57 -11.01 -0.12 6.98
N CYS A 58 -10.02 -0.98 6.70
CA CYS A 58 -9.66 -2.05 7.62
C CYS A 58 -9.21 -1.53 8.99
N TRP A 59 -8.36 -0.50 9.01
CA TRP A 59 -7.89 0.08 10.28
C TRP A 59 -8.97 0.91 10.97
N GLY A 60 -9.91 1.50 10.23
CA GLY A 60 -11.10 2.13 10.79
C GLY A 60 -11.97 1.14 11.55
N GLU A 61 -12.03 -0.12 11.10
CA GLU A 61 -12.69 -1.23 11.78
C GLU A 61 -11.78 -1.92 12.83
N GLY A 62 -10.66 -1.30 13.22
CA GLY A 62 -9.73 -1.86 14.21
C GLY A 62 -8.97 -3.11 13.75
N THR A 63 -8.92 -3.39 12.45
CA THR A 63 -8.37 -4.63 11.88
C THR A 63 -7.07 -4.38 11.12
N ALA A 64 -6.03 -5.17 11.40
CA ALA A 64 -4.76 -5.13 10.68
C ALA A 64 -4.20 -6.55 10.45
N THR A 65 -3.50 -6.74 9.33
CA THR A 65 -2.81 -8.00 9.01
C THR A 65 -1.31 -7.83 9.18
N PHE A 66 -0.76 -8.54 10.16
CA PHE A 66 0.65 -8.45 10.53
C PHE A 66 1.56 -9.33 9.69
N MET A 67 2.80 -8.88 9.52
CA MET A 67 3.92 -9.62 8.96
C MET A 67 4.92 -9.90 10.08
N ILE A 68 5.09 -11.16 10.45
CA ILE A 68 5.82 -11.55 11.67
C ILE A 68 7.33 -11.72 11.48
N LEU A 69 7.79 -11.97 10.24
CA LEU A 69 9.20 -12.23 9.92
C LEU A 69 9.91 -11.02 9.29
N GLY A 70 9.41 -9.81 9.55
CA GLY A 70 9.98 -8.58 9.00
C GLY A 70 9.23 -8.07 7.76
N ASN A 71 9.83 -7.07 7.11
CA ASN A 71 9.27 -6.38 5.95
C ASN A 71 9.98 -6.70 4.62
N ILE A 72 10.94 -7.62 4.64
CA ILE A 72 11.72 -7.99 3.46
C ILE A 72 11.36 -9.42 3.07
N CYS A 73 10.91 -9.60 1.83
CA CYS A 73 10.70 -10.90 1.21
C CYS A 73 11.96 -11.22 0.38
N THR A 74 12.55 -12.41 0.59
CA THR A 74 13.69 -12.92 -0.19
C THR A 74 13.24 -13.61 -1.45
#